data_AF-A0A392S283-F1
#
_entry.id   AF-A0A392S283-F1
#
_cell.length_a   1.000
_cell.length_b   1.000
_cell.length_c   1.000
_cell.angle_alpha   90.00
_cell.angle_beta   90.00
_cell.angle_gamma   90.00
#
_symmetry.space_group_name_H-M   'P 1'
#
loop_
_entity.id
_entity.type
_entity.pdbx_description
1 polymer ?
#
loop_
_entity_poly.entity_id
_entity_poly.type
_entity_poly.pdbx_seq_one_letter_code
_entity_poly.pdbx_strand_id
1 'polypeptide(L)' 'SCLMLEELDLTDCSGMNDIALKYLSRCSELVKLKLGLCTNISDIGLAHIACNCTKLTELDLYR' A
#
# COMPACT_ATOMS: atom_id res chain seq x y z
N SER A 1 -2.98 9.11 -10.12
CA SER A 1 -3.36 9.82 -8.89
C SER A 1 -4.81 9.49 -8.66
N CYS A 2 -5.13 8.90 -7.50
CA CYS A 2 -6.49 8.53 -7.13
C CYS A 2 -6.91 9.47 -6.00
N LEU A 3 -7.65 10.51 -6.34
CA LEU A 3 -7.95 11.64 -5.45
C LEU A 3 -9.08 11.37 -4.45
N MET A 4 -9.67 10.18 -4.45
CA MET A 4 -10.78 9.82 -3.55
C MET A 4 -10.69 8.38 -3.03
N LEU A 5 -9.58 7.68 -3.29
CA LEU A 5 -9.44 6.28 -2.85
C LEU A 5 -8.92 6.26 -1.41
N GLU A 6 -9.80 5.94 -0.47
CA GLU A 6 -9.49 5.89 0.97
C GLU A 6 -9.15 4.49 1.46
N GLU A 7 -9.77 3.45 0.92
CA GLU A 7 -9.56 2.07 1.35
C GLU A 7 -9.21 1.19 0.14
N LEU A 8 -8.19 0.35 0.30
CA LEU A 8 -7.80 -0.61 -0.72
C LEU A 8 -7.35 -1.93 -0.08
N ASP A 9 -7.95 -3.02 -0.54
CA ASP A 9 -7.59 -4.38 -0.17
C ASP A 9 -6.94 -5.11 -1.36
N LEU A 10 -5.69 -5.50 -1.17
CA LEU A 10 -4.88 -6.27 -2.12
C LEU A 10 -4.33 -7.54 -1.46
N THR A 11 -5.05 -8.08 -0.48
CA THR A 11 -4.69 -9.34 0.19
C THR A 11 -4.53 -10.46 -0.85
N ASP A 12 -3.48 -11.26 -0.69
CA ASP A 12 -3.11 -12.38 -1.58
C ASP A 12 -2.91 -11.97 -3.06
N CYS A 13 -2.55 -10.71 -3.30
CA CYS A 13 -2.25 -10.23 -4.64
C CYS A 13 -0.78 -10.53 -5.01
N SER A 14 -0.57 -11.61 -5.77
CA SER A 14 0.75 -12.11 -6.18
C SER A 14 1.60 -11.11 -6.98
N GLY A 15 0.99 -10.09 -7.58
CA GLY A 15 1.70 -9.04 -8.33
C GLY A 15 2.31 -7.94 -7.46
N MET A 16 2.06 -7.95 -6.14
CA MET A 16 2.51 -6.87 -5.27
C MET A 16 4.01 -6.94 -4.98
N ASN A 17 4.66 -5.80 -5.16
CA ASN A 17 6.09 -5.59 -4.90
C ASN A 17 6.36 -4.11 -4.62
N ASP A 18 7.62 -3.77 -4.35
CA ASP A 18 8.02 -2.38 -4.03
C ASP A 18 7.71 -1.39 -5.16
N ILE A 19 7.78 -1.82 -6.43
CA ILE A 19 7.43 -0.99 -7.58
C ILE A 19 5.92 -0.72 -7.59
N ALA A 20 5.10 -1.75 -7.34
CA ALA A 20 3.65 -1.59 -7.21
C ALA A 20 3.29 -0.61 -6.09
N LEU A 21 3.96 -0.71 -4.93
CA LEU A 21 3.76 0.24 -3.82
C LEU A 21 4.21 1.66 -4.17
N LYS A 22 5.28 1.83 -4.95
CA LYS A 22 5.65 3.15 -5.48
C LYS A 22 4.53 3.78 -6.31
N TYR A 23 3.88 3.02 -7.18
CA TYR A 23 2.75 3.53 -7.96
C TYR A 23 1.52 3.79 -7.08
N LEU A 24 1.22 2.88 -6.15
CA LEU A 24 0.12 3.00 -5.21
C LEU A 24 0.26 4.23 -4.31
N SER A 25 1.50 4.59 -3.95
CA SER A 25 1.80 5.78 -3.15
C SER A 25 1.31 7.11 -3.76
N ARG A 26 0.92 7.11 -5.04
CA ARG A 26 0.26 8.25 -5.71
C ARG A 26 -1.22 8.41 -5.33
N CYS A 27 -1.74 7.55 -4.46
CA CYS A 27 -3.08 7.63 -3.86
C CYS A 27 -2.93 8.23 -2.46
N SER A 28 -2.72 9.56 -2.39
CA SER A 28 -2.44 10.27 -1.13
C SER A 28 -3.60 10.25 -0.14
N GLU A 29 -4.81 9.92 -0.62
CA GLU A 29 -6.02 9.87 0.18
C GLU A 29 -6.23 8.52 0.89
N LEU A 30 -5.34 7.55 0.71
CA LEU A 30 -5.44 6.26 1.38
C LEU A 30 -5.40 6.41 2.91
N VAL A 31 -6.40 5.86 3.56
CA VAL A 31 -6.60 5.73 5.00
C VAL A 31 -6.35 4.28 5.45
N LYS A 32 -6.73 3.29 4.63
CA LYS A 32 -6.52 1.87 4.91
C LYS A 32 -5.93 1.12 3.72
N LEU A 33 -4.91 0.31 3.98
CA LEU A 33 -4.26 -0.52 2.99
C LEU A 33 -4.02 -1.94 3.53
N LYS A 34 -4.60 -2.95 2.87
CA LYS A 34 -4.38 -4.35 3.23
C LYS A 34 -3.51 -5.05 2.18
N LEU A 35 -2.43 -5.66 2.64
CA LEU A 35 -1.42 -6.36 1.84
C LEU A 35 -1.08 -7.73 2.46
N GLY A 36 -2.02 -8.32 3.20
CA GLY A 36 -1.86 -9.66 3.76
C GLY A 36 -1.48 -10.66 2.67
N LEU A 37 -0.63 -11.64 3.00
CA LEU A 37 -0.14 -12.67 2.07
C LEU A 37 0.69 -12.17 0.87
N CYS A 38 0.92 -10.85 0.72
CA CYS A 38 1.76 -10.29 -0.35
C CYS A 38 3.26 -10.39 -0.02
N THR A 39 3.88 -11.53 -0.31
CA THR A 39 5.22 -11.89 0.19
C THR A 39 6.40 -11.14 -0.44
N ASN A 40 6.22 -10.48 -1.58
CA ASN A 40 7.31 -9.85 -2.35
C ASN A 40 7.46 -8.33 -2.08
N ILE A 41 7.13 -7.90 -0.86
CA ILE A 41 7.19 -6.50 -0.41
C ILE A 41 8.30 -6.36 0.64
N SER A 42 9.13 -5.32 0.50
CA SER A 42 10.17 -4.95 1.46
C SER A 42 9.89 -3.59 2.13
N ASP A 43 10.74 -3.21 3.07
CA ASP A 43 10.70 -1.90 3.72
C ASP A 43 10.85 -0.74 2.73
N ILE A 44 11.50 -0.96 1.57
CA ILE A 44 11.62 0.06 0.52
C ILE A 44 10.23 0.40 -0.05
N GLY A 45 9.42 -0.63 -0.33
CA GLY A 45 8.06 -0.46 -0.81
C GLY A 45 7.17 0.22 0.24
N LEU A 46 7.29 -0.20 1.50
CA LEU A 46 6.54 0.40 2.61
C LEU A 46 6.94 1.87 2.84
N ALA A 47 8.21 2.22 2.66
CA ALA A 47 8.67 3.61 2.75
C ALA A 47 8.01 4.51 1.70
N HIS A 48 7.74 4.01 0.48
CA HIS A 48 6.98 4.78 -0.51
C HIS A 48 5.57 5.13 -0.01
N ILE A 49 4.88 4.17 0.59
CA ILE A 49 3.55 4.37 1.18
C ILE A 49 3.64 5.37 2.34
N ALA A 50 4.56 5.15 3.28
CA ALA A 50 4.72 6.01 4.46
C ALA A 50 5.02 7.48 4.10
N CYS A 51 5.80 7.73 3.05
CA CYS A 51 6.16 9.09 2.63
C CYS A 51 5.02 9.85 1.94
N ASN A 52 4.14 9.18 1.21
CA ASN A 52 3.15 9.85 0.34
C ASN A 52 1.69 9.67 0.78
N CYS A 53 1.36 8.60 1.49
CA CYS A 53 0.02 8.31 2.02
C CYS A 53 -0.04 8.77 3.49
N THR A 54 0.08 10.08 3.73
CA THR A 54 0.15 10.66 5.09
C THR A 54 -1.15 10.55 5.89
N LYS A 55 -2.25 10.16 5.25
CA LYS A 55 -3.54 9.87 5.89
C LYS A 55 -3.71 8.42 6.33
N LEU A 56 -2.74 7.54 6.01
CA LEU A 56 -2.84 6.12 6.32
C LEU A 56 -2.87 5.91 7.83
N THR A 57 -3.90 5.22 8.32
CA THR A 57 -4.09 4.88 9.73
C THR A 57 -4.12 3.37 9.97
N GLU A 58 -4.38 2.58 8.92
CA GLU A 58 -4.41 1.13 8.99
C GLU A 58 -3.56 0.53 7.86
N LEU A 59 -2.61 -0.33 8.24
CA LEU A 59 -1.78 -1.12 7.33
C LEU A 59 -1.77 -2.57 7.82
N ASP A 60 -2.25 -3.49 6.99
CA ASP A 60 -2.27 -4.92 7.29
C ASP A 60 -1.25 -5.69 6.43
N LEU A 61 -0.36 -6.44 7.09
CA LEU A 61 0.76 -7.17 6.48
C LEU A 61 0.82 -8.65 6.90
N TYR A 62 -0.27 -9.24 7.44
CA TYR A 62 -0.23 -10.62 7.94
C TYR A 62 0.28 -11.62 6.88
N ARG A 63 0.85 -12.73 7.35
CA ARG A 63 1.48 -13.77 6.53
C ARG A 63 0.83 -15.12 6.77
#